data_AF-A0A2U3K4Q9-F1
#
_entry.id   AF-A0A2U3K4Q9-F1
#
_cell.length_a   1.000
_cell.length_b   1.000
_cell.length_c   1.000
_cell.angle_alpha   90.00
_cell.angle_beta   90.00
_cell.angle_gamma   90.00
#
_symmetry.space_group_name_H-M   'P 1'
#
loop_
_entity.id
_entity.type
_entity.pdbx_description
1 polymer ?
#
loop_
_entity_poly.entity_id
_entity_poly.type
_entity_poly.pdbx_seq_one_letter_code
_entity_poly.pdbx_strand_id
1 'polypeptide(L)'
;MKETELPCLDLLAATPEILRGLMCEVSGEDARWKPAPDRFSIAEVLAHLSHSEGHCYRMRLDRFLSEDRPEFEPDDAQFHLDLYRDADPEDEFDHFEEQRETNVEYLRSLPGEAGDRLALHREAGPITLSQMLHEWALHDLGHVRQVAELVRARKYLAGAGAMGQAYQLKP
;
A
#
# COMPACT_ATOMS: atom_id res chain seq x y z
N MET A 1 -1.49 1.67 30.10
CA MET A 1 -2.51 0.65 29.79
C MET A 1 -2.00 -0.10 28.58
N LYS A 2 -1.97 -1.45 28.61
CA LYS A 2 -1.76 -2.20 27.36
C LYS A 2 -2.92 -1.86 26.43
N GLU A 3 -2.63 -1.57 25.18
CA GLU A 3 -3.68 -1.41 24.17
C GLU A 3 -4.46 -2.72 24.08
N THR A 4 -5.80 -2.62 24.18
CA THR A 4 -6.68 -3.78 24.08
C THR A 4 -6.81 -4.28 22.64
N GLU A 5 -6.46 -3.45 21.66
CA GLU A 5 -6.61 -3.69 20.23
C GLU A 5 -5.31 -3.31 19.51
N LEU A 6 -5.08 -3.89 18.32
CA LEU A 6 -3.95 -3.53 17.48
C LEU A 6 -4.20 -2.16 16.80
N PRO A 7 -3.15 -1.34 16.60
CA PRO A 7 -3.30 -0.02 16.01
C PRO A 7 -3.54 -0.07 14.48
N CYS A 8 -3.94 1.08 13.92
CA CYS A 8 -4.00 1.36 12.47
C CYS A 8 -5.04 0.57 11.64
N LEU A 9 -5.74 -0.40 12.22
CA LEU A 9 -6.64 -1.29 11.47
C LEU A 9 -7.75 -0.56 10.72
N ASP A 10 -8.31 0.52 11.28
CA ASP A 10 -9.37 1.28 10.61
C ASP A 10 -8.88 2.03 9.36
N LEU A 11 -7.64 2.53 9.40
CA LEU A 11 -7.05 3.18 8.23
C LEU A 11 -6.73 2.13 7.15
N LEU A 12 -6.14 0.99 7.54
CA LEU A 12 -5.88 -0.11 6.61
C LEU A 12 -7.20 -0.60 5.96
N ALA A 13 -8.27 -0.71 6.73
CA ALA A 13 -9.59 -1.07 6.21
C ALA A 13 -10.16 -0.02 5.22
N ALA A 14 -9.83 1.26 5.41
CA ALA A 14 -10.33 2.34 4.57
C ALA A 14 -9.53 2.57 3.28
N THR A 15 -8.27 2.11 3.21
CA THR A 15 -7.39 2.35 2.05
C THR A 15 -8.01 1.92 0.71
N PRO A 16 -8.58 0.71 0.56
CA PRO A 16 -9.29 0.30 -0.66
C PRO A 16 -10.33 1.32 -1.13
N GLU A 17 -11.25 1.72 -0.26
CA GLU A 17 -12.32 2.65 -0.60
C GLU A 17 -11.82 4.05 -0.95
N ILE A 18 -10.73 4.50 -0.30
CA ILE A 18 -10.06 5.75 -0.66
C ILE A 18 -9.50 5.67 -2.09
N LEU A 19 -8.81 4.58 -2.43
CA LEU A 19 -8.25 4.38 -3.77
C LEU A 19 -9.35 4.27 -4.82
N ARG A 20 -10.41 3.51 -4.55
CA ARG A 20 -11.59 3.39 -5.43
C ARG A 20 -12.20 4.76 -5.73
N GLY A 21 -12.34 5.60 -4.70
CA GLY A 21 -12.82 6.98 -4.86
C GLY A 21 -11.90 7.85 -5.73
N LEU A 22 -10.58 7.75 -5.54
CA LEU A 22 -9.60 8.48 -6.36
C LEU A 22 -9.62 8.04 -7.83
N MET A 23 -9.91 6.76 -8.09
CA MET A 23 -9.85 6.16 -9.42
C MET A 23 -11.18 6.14 -10.18
N CYS A 24 -12.28 6.64 -9.59
CA CYS A 24 -13.63 6.49 -10.15
C CYS A 24 -13.85 7.02 -11.59
N GLU A 25 -13.05 7.99 -12.06
CA GLU A 25 -13.11 8.52 -13.43
C GLU A 25 -11.86 8.15 -14.27
N VAL A 26 -11.00 7.29 -13.76
CA VAL A 26 -9.76 6.86 -14.44
C VAL A 26 -10.08 5.74 -15.43
N SER A 27 -9.68 5.92 -16.69
CA SER A 27 -9.78 4.86 -17.69
C SER A 27 -8.61 3.88 -17.58
N GLY A 28 -8.76 2.66 -18.11
CA GLY A 28 -7.65 1.71 -18.19
C GLY A 28 -6.44 2.21 -19.01
N GLU A 29 -6.64 3.15 -19.94
CA GLU A 29 -5.53 3.82 -20.63
C GLU A 29 -4.82 4.82 -19.70
N ASP A 30 -5.58 5.63 -18.97
CA ASP A 30 -5.03 6.61 -18.03
C ASP A 30 -4.32 5.93 -16.86
N ALA A 31 -4.83 4.77 -16.39
CA ALA A 31 -4.21 3.99 -15.34
C ALA A 31 -2.81 3.47 -15.71
N ARG A 32 -2.58 3.20 -17.01
CA ARG A 32 -1.31 2.69 -17.56
C ARG A 32 -0.35 3.80 -18.00
N TRP A 33 -0.75 5.07 -17.90
CA TRP A 33 0.14 6.18 -18.22
C TRP A 33 1.23 6.35 -17.16
N LYS A 34 2.49 6.42 -17.61
CA LYS A 34 3.65 6.72 -16.78
C LYS A 34 4.06 8.20 -16.94
N PRO A 35 4.25 8.95 -15.84
CA PRO A 35 4.73 10.33 -15.92
C PRO A 35 6.21 10.41 -16.34
N ALA A 36 6.99 9.37 -16.05
CA ALA A 36 8.37 9.20 -16.51
C ALA A 36 8.73 7.69 -16.53
N PRO A 37 9.78 7.28 -17.26
CA PRO A 37 10.17 5.85 -17.34
C PRO A 37 10.47 5.19 -15.99
N ASP A 38 11.01 5.96 -15.04
CA ASP A 38 11.42 5.54 -13.69
C ASP A 38 10.35 5.78 -12.62
N ARG A 39 9.16 6.24 -13.01
CA ARG A 39 8.01 6.47 -12.11
C ARG A 39 6.94 5.44 -12.35
N PHE A 40 6.16 5.09 -11.33
CA PHE A 40 5.04 4.16 -11.47
C PHE A 40 3.83 4.88 -12.09
N SER A 41 3.14 4.18 -12.97
CA SER A 41 1.74 4.43 -13.32
C SER A 41 0.80 4.04 -12.18
N ILE A 42 -0.50 4.34 -12.31
CA ILE A 42 -1.50 3.89 -11.33
C ILE A 42 -1.55 2.37 -11.33
N ALA A 43 -1.53 1.72 -12.50
CA ALA A 43 -1.53 0.26 -12.61
C ALA A 43 -0.34 -0.39 -11.88
N GLU A 44 0.87 0.17 -12.03
CA GLU A 44 2.05 -0.34 -11.32
C GLU A 44 1.97 -0.10 -9.80
N VAL A 45 1.30 0.97 -9.35
CA VAL A 45 1.03 1.19 -7.91
C VAL A 45 0.06 0.13 -7.37
N LEU A 46 -1.01 -0.19 -8.10
CA LEU A 46 -2.00 -1.18 -7.68
C LEU A 46 -1.38 -2.59 -7.60
N ALA A 47 -0.61 -2.97 -8.63
CA ALA A 47 0.14 -4.22 -8.64
C ALA A 47 1.14 -4.30 -7.47
N HIS A 48 1.79 -3.19 -7.14
CA HIS A 48 2.68 -3.13 -5.98
C HIS A 48 1.95 -3.30 -4.65
N LEU A 49 0.80 -2.63 -4.45
CA LEU A 49 0.00 -2.77 -3.24
C LEU A 49 -0.48 -4.21 -3.05
N SER A 50 -1.07 -4.80 -4.09
CA SER A 50 -1.48 -6.22 -4.16
C SER A 50 -0.33 -7.17 -3.78
N HIS A 51 0.82 -6.99 -4.42
CA HIS A 51 2.00 -7.81 -4.14
C HIS A 51 2.50 -7.66 -2.69
N SER A 52 2.65 -6.43 -2.20
CA SER A 52 3.16 -6.17 -0.85
C SER A 52 2.20 -6.64 0.25
N GLU A 53 0.88 -6.58 0.03
CA GLU A 53 -0.15 -7.08 0.94
C GLU A 53 0.11 -8.54 1.34
N GLY A 54 0.37 -9.39 0.34
CA GLY A 54 0.67 -10.81 0.54
C GLY A 54 2.14 -11.11 0.85
N HIS A 55 3.05 -10.63 0.00
CA HIS A 55 4.45 -11.04 0.02
C HIS A 55 5.27 -10.35 1.12
N CYS A 56 4.87 -9.16 1.54
CA CYS A 56 5.56 -8.43 2.59
C CYS A 56 4.79 -8.53 3.90
N TYR A 57 3.60 -7.94 3.95
CA TYR A 57 2.93 -7.69 5.22
C TYR A 57 2.26 -8.93 5.79
N ARG A 58 1.45 -9.66 5.02
CA ARG A 58 0.82 -10.89 5.50
C ARG A 58 1.86 -11.95 5.87
N MET A 59 2.85 -12.17 5.02
CA MET A 59 3.95 -13.10 5.32
C MET A 59 4.65 -12.74 6.64
N ARG A 60 5.01 -11.46 6.85
CA ARG A 60 5.67 -11.01 8.09
C ARG A 60 4.74 -11.12 9.29
N LEU A 61 3.44 -10.83 9.16
CA LEU A 61 2.45 -11.02 10.21
C LEU A 61 2.41 -12.48 10.67
N ASP A 62 2.29 -13.42 9.73
CA ASP A 62 2.26 -14.86 10.06
C ASP A 62 3.52 -15.27 10.83
N ARG A 63 4.69 -14.80 10.37
CA ARG A 63 5.98 -15.06 11.04
C ARG A 63 6.10 -14.40 12.41
N PHE A 64 5.62 -13.17 12.57
CA PHE A 64 5.53 -12.52 13.89
C PHE A 64 4.81 -13.43 14.86
N LEU A 65 3.70 -14.06 14.46
CA LEU A 65 2.85 -14.87 15.32
C LEU A 65 3.39 -16.29 15.57
N SER A 66 4.04 -16.91 14.58
CA SER A 66 4.51 -18.30 14.68
C SER A 66 5.94 -18.47 15.18
N GLU A 67 6.82 -17.47 14.97
CA GLU A 67 8.25 -17.56 15.28
C GLU A 67 8.61 -16.69 16.49
N ASP A 68 9.73 -17.03 17.17
CA ASP A 68 10.36 -16.16 18.16
C ASP A 68 11.43 -15.32 17.46
N ARG A 69 11.22 -14.00 17.40
CA ARG A 69 12.14 -13.01 16.80
C ARG A 69 12.58 -13.37 15.37
N PRO A 70 11.65 -13.53 14.41
CA PRO A 70 12.00 -13.79 13.02
C PRO A 70 12.90 -12.68 12.45
N GLU A 71 13.83 -13.04 11.56
CA GLU A 71 14.59 -12.08 10.78
C GLU A 71 13.81 -11.64 9.54
N PHE A 72 13.80 -10.33 9.26
CA PHE A 72 13.20 -9.75 8.06
C PHE A 72 14.23 -8.99 7.22
N GLU A 73 14.22 -9.27 5.92
CA GLU A 73 14.94 -8.51 4.91
C GLU A 73 14.16 -7.23 4.56
N PRO A 74 14.84 -6.16 4.11
CA PRO A 74 14.19 -5.00 3.51
C PRO A 74 13.33 -5.40 2.31
N ASP A 75 12.23 -4.70 2.09
CA ASP A 75 11.38 -4.85 0.91
C ASP A 75 11.43 -3.54 0.12
N ASP A 76 11.71 -3.63 -1.18
CA ASP A 76 11.73 -2.49 -2.10
C ASP A 76 10.93 -2.84 -3.36
N ALA A 77 9.92 -2.03 -3.64
CA ALA A 77 9.09 -2.14 -4.84
C ALA A 77 9.93 -2.22 -6.14
N GLN A 78 11.09 -1.57 -6.17
CA GLN A 78 11.99 -1.56 -7.33
C GLN A 78 12.54 -2.95 -7.67
N PHE A 79 12.63 -3.87 -6.71
CA PHE A 79 13.07 -5.25 -6.97
C PHE A 79 12.04 -6.07 -7.76
N HIS A 80 10.82 -5.55 -7.89
CA HIS A 80 9.67 -6.27 -8.44
C HIS A 80 9.06 -5.58 -9.67
N LEU A 81 9.76 -4.60 -10.26
CA LEU A 81 9.29 -3.83 -11.42
C LEU A 81 8.81 -4.69 -12.59
N ASP A 82 9.49 -5.80 -12.86
CA ASP A 82 9.11 -6.68 -13.97
C ASP A 82 7.80 -7.43 -13.69
N LEU A 83 7.44 -7.66 -12.42
CA LEU A 83 6.15 -8.26 -12.04
C LEU A 83 4.98 -7.30 -12.32
N TYR A 84 5.21 -5.99 -12.19
CA TYR A 84 4.15 -4.99 -12.28
C TYR A 84 3.84 -4.52 -13.70
N ARG A 85 4.75 -4.76 -14.66
CA ARG A 85 4.72 -4.13 -15.99
C ARG A 85 3.47 -4.46 -16.80
N ASP A 86 3.04 -5.72 -16.76
CA ASP A 86 1.98 -6.25 -17.62
C ASP A 86 0.72 -6.62 -16.82
N ALA A 87 0.66 -6.22 -15.55
CA ALA A 87 -0.46 -6.51 -14.67
C ALA A 87 -1.71 -5.71 -15.08
N ASP A 88 -2.89 -6.34 -14.99
CA ASP A 88 -4.13 -5.63 -15.22
C ASP A 88 -4.54 -4.87 -13.94
N PRO A 89 -4.76 -3.54 -14.01
CA PRO A 89 -5.04 -2.75 -12.83
C PRO A 89 -6.35 -3.10 -12.12
N GLU A 90 -7.37 -3.62 -12.84
CA GLU A 90 -8.62 -4.02 -12.20
C GLU A 90 -8.42 -5.32 -11.43
N ASP A 91 -7.79 -6.33 -12.05
CA ASP A 91 -7.48 -7.61 -11.40
C ASP A 91 -6.58 -7.42 -10.16
N GLU A 92 -5.54 -6.59 -10.25
CA GLU A 92 -4.65 -6.32 -9.12
C GLU A 92 -5.34 -5.55 -7.99
N PHE A 93 -6.24 -4.62 -8.33
CA PHE A 93 -6.98 -3.91 -7.30
C PHE A 93 -7.97 -4.84 -6.60
N ASP A 94 -8.76 -5.62 -7.34
CA ASP A 94 -9.68 -6.60 -6.76
C ASP A 94 -8.94 -7.58 -5.84
N HIS A 95 -7.76 -8.07 -6.26
CA HIS A 95 -6.94 -8.95 -5.42
C HIS A 95 -6.48 -8.27 -4.13
N PHE A 96 -5.98 -7.03 -4.23
CA PHE A 96 -5.60 -6.23 -3.08
C PHE A 96 -6.76 -6.05 -2.09
N GLU A 97 -7.97 -5.78 -2.58
CA GLU A 97 -9.15 -5.59 -1.73
C GLU A 97 -9.53 -6.86 -0.96
N GLU A 98 -9.56 -8.00 -1.64
CA GLU A 98 -9.85 -9.31 -1.03
C GLU A 98 -8.82 -9.66 0.06
N GLN A 99 -7.53 -9.44 -0.24
CA GLN A 99 -6.45 -9.67 0.71
C GLN A 99 -6.56 -8.72 1.91
N ARG A 100 -6.86 -7.44 1.67
CA ARG A 100 -6.99 -6.43 2.73
C ARG A 100 -8.12 -6.73 3.68
N GLU A 101 -9.30 -7.10 3.16
CA GLU A 101 -10.43 -7.52 3.97
C GLU A 101 -10.04 -8.70 4.88
N THR A 102 -9.48 -9.75 4.28
CA THR A 102 -9.02 -10.95 4.99
C THR A 102 -7.98 -10.63 6.07
N ASN A 103 -7.00 -9.78 5.75
CA ASN A 103 -5.93 -9.42 6.67
C ASN A 103 -6.44 -8.58 7.84
N VAL A 104 -7.31 -7.60 7.60
CA VAL A 104 -7.90 -6.76 8.65
C VAL A 104 -8.80 -7.59 9.56
N GLU A 105 -9.64 -8.47 9.02
CA GLU A 105 -10.47 -9.38 9.81
C GLU A 105 -9.61 -10.25 10.74
N TYR A 106 -8.52 -10.82 10.20
CA TYR A 106 -7.60 -11.63 10.99
C TYR A 106 -6.93 -10.79 12.09
N LEU A 107 -6.41 -9.60 11.78
CA LEU A 107 -5.79 -8.70 12.74
C LEU A 107 -6.75 -8.30 13.87
N ARG A 108 -8.02 -8.03 13.56
CA ARG A 108 -9.06 -7.72 14.56
C ARG A 108 -9.35 -8.89 15.52
N SER A 109 -9.08 -10.12 15.10
CA SER A 109 -9.25 -11.31 15.95
C SER A 109 -8.11 -11.51 16.95
N LEU A 110 -6.97 -10.84 16.75
CA LEU A 110 -5.79 -10.98 17.60
C LEU A 110 -5.91 -10.11 18.86
N PRO A 111 -5.37 -10.56 20.01
CA PRO A 111 -5.31 -9.72 21.19
C PRO A 111 -4.30 -8.58 20.99
N GLY A 112 -4.56 -7.40 21.56
CA GLY A 112 -3.65 -6.24 21.43
C GLY A 112 -2.20 -6.50 21.87
N GLU A 113 -1.99 -7.45 22.79
CA GLU A 113 -0.64 -7.87 23.21
C GLU A 113 0.18 -8.58 22.13
N ALA A 114 -0.45 -9.06 21.04
CA ALA A 114 0.26 -9.53 19.87
C ALA A 114 1.11 -8.40 19.25
N GLY A 115 0.74 -7.14 19.47
CA GLY A 115 1.48 -5.96 19.04
C GLY A 115 2.89 -5.88 19.63
N ASP A 116 3.13 -6.50 20.81
CA ASP A 116 4.43 -6.51 21.49
C ASP A 116 5.42 -7.54 20.90
N ARG A 117 4.97 -8.41 19.99
CA ARG A 117 5.82 -9.44 19.39
C ARG A 117 6.94 -8.80 18.58
N LEU A 118 8.16 -9.33 18.75
CA LEU A 118 9.39 -8.78 18.20
C LEU A 118 9.85 -9.54 16.97
N ALA A 119 10.48 -8.82 16.04
CA ALA A 119 11.26 -9.33 14.92
C ALA A 119 12.58 -8.55 14.81
N LEU A 120 13.54 -9.11 14.07
CA LEU A 120 14.83 -8.48 13.79
C LEU A 120 14.88 -8.06 12.31
N HIS A 121 14.65 -6.78 12.03
CA HIS A 121 14.79 -6.25 10.68
C HIS A 121 16.26 -5.95 10.40
N ARG A 122 16.81 -6.42 9.27
CA ARG A 122 18.24 -6.32 8.97
C ARG A 122 18.78 -4.89 8.94
N GLU A 123 17.97 -3.94 8.49
CA GLU A 123 18.38 -2.53 8.44
C GLU A 123 17.88 -1.69 9.62
N ALA A 124 16.71 -2.00 10.18
CA ALA A 124 16.06 -1.17 11.19
C ALA A 124 16.32 -1.67 12.62
N GLY A 125 16.92 -2.85 12.76
CA GLY A 125 17.11 -3.51 14.03
C GLY A 125 15.81 -4.13 14.56
N PRO A 126 15.66 -4.27 15.90
CA PRO A 126 14.46 -4.84 16.50
C PRO A 126 13.22 -3.99 16.24
N ILE A 127 12.16 -4.61 15.73
CA ILE A 127 10.86 -3.99 15.51
C ILE A 127 9.75 -4.83 16.15
N THR A 128 8.64 -4.19 16.49
CA THR A 128 7.42 -4.82 17.00
C THR A 128 6.35 -4.96 15.90
N LEU A 129 5.39 -5.86 16.08
CA LEU A 129 4.23 -5.95 15.19
C LEU A 129 3.46 -4.62 15.15
N SER A 130 3.28 -3.95 16.30
CA SER A 130 2.64 -2.63 16.36
C SER A 130 3.35 -1.58 15.48
N GLN A 131 4.69 -1.57 15.49
CA GLN A 131 5.47 -0.69 14.60
C GLN A 131 5.32 -1.06 13.13
N MET A 132 5.26 -2.35 12.78
CA MET A 132 5.00 -2.77 11.40
C MET A 132 3.61 -2.33 10.93
N LEU A 133 2.57 -2.38 11.78
CA LEU A 133 1.23 -1.91 11.42
C LEU A 133 1.18 -0.40 11.15
N HIS A 134 1.95 0.39 11.91
CA HIS A 134 2.13 1.82 11.61
C HIS A 134 2.88 2.05 10.31
N GLU A 135 3.89 1.22 10.02
CA GLU A 135 4.63 1.29 8.76
C GLU A 135 3.74 0.91 7.57
N TRP A 136 2.89 -0.12 7.70
CA TRP A 136 1.92 -0.52 6.68
C TRP A 136 0.93 0.62 6.35
N ALA A 137 0.39 1.27 7.39
CA ALA A 137 -0.46 2.44 7.21
C ALA A 137 0.30 3.62 6.57
N LEU A 138 1.58 3.81 6.93
CA LEU A 138 2.43 4.85 6.35
C LEU A 138 2.70 4.59 4.85
N HIS A 139 2.95 3.33 4.49
CA HIS A 139 3.15 2.86 3.12
C HIS A 139 1.90 3.08 2.26
N ASP A 140 0.74 2.63 2.74
CA ASP A 140 -0.56 2.86 2.10
C ASP A 140 -0.80 4.34 1.82
N LEU A 141 -0.63 5.22 2.82
CA LEU A 141 -0.81 6.65 2.67
C LEU A 141 0.17 7.27 1.66
N GLY A 142 1.38 6.72 1.57
CA GLY A 142 2.36 7.08 0.56
C GLY A 142 1.81 6.84 -0.86
N HIS A 143 1.20 5.69 -1.09
CA HIS A 143 0.63 5.32 -2.38
C HIS A 143 -0.72 5.96 -2.66
N VAL A 144 -1.57 6.19 -1.66
CA VAL A 144 -2.78 7.02 -1.81
C VAL A 144 -2.41 8.42 -2.30
N ARG A 145 -1.38 9.03 -1.69
CA ARG A 145 -0.87 10.34 -2.14
C ARG A 145 -0.34 10.27 -3.57
N GLN A 146 0.37 9.20 -3.92
CA GLN A 146 0.90 9.00 -5.27
C GLN A 146 -0.22 8.88 -6.31
N VAL A 147 -1.22 8.04 -6.07
CA VAL A 147 -2.39 7.87 -6.96
C VAL A 147 -3.14 9.19 -7.11
N ALA A 148 -3.39 9.90 -6.02
CA ALA A 148 -4.02 11.22 -6.08
C ALA A 148 -3.25 12.19 -6.99
N GLU A 149 -1.92 12.21 -6.91
CA GLU A 149 -1.09 13.09 -7.75
C GLU A 149 -1.08 12.66 -9.22
N LEU A 150 -1.02 11.35 -9.50
CA LEU A 150 -1.13 10.78 -10.84
C LEU A 150 -2.48 11.11 -11.49
N VAL A 151 -3.57 10.95 -10.75
CA VAL A 151 -4.93 11.28 -11.20
C VAL A 151 -5.05 12.78 -11.50
N ARG A 152 -4.54 13.65 -10.62
CA ARG A 152 -4.52 15.10 -10.87
C ARG A 152 -3.78 15.44 -12.15
N ALA A 153 -2.59 14.86 -12.36
CA ALA A 153 -1.75 15.14 -13.51
C ALA A 153 -2.33 14.60 -14.82
N ARG A 154 -2.82 13.36 -14.81
CA ARG A 154 -3.28 12.67 -16.01
C ARG A 154 -4.71 13.02 -16.39
N LYS A 155 -5.64 12.96 -15.43
CA LYS A 155 -7.07 13.05 -15.70
C LYS A 155 -7.59 14.49 -15.75
N TYR A 156 -7.15 15.33 -14.80
CA TYR A 156 -7.81 16.62 -14.56
C TYR A 156 -7.00 17.85 -15.00
N LEU A 157 -5.66 17.80 -14.98
CA LEU A 157 -4.83 18.99 -15.25
C LEU A 157 -5.14 19.63 -16.61
N ALA A 158 -5.26 18.84 -17.67
CA ALA A 158 -5.58 19.34 -19.01
C ALA A 158 -6.96 20.02 -19.06
N GLY A 159 -7.96 19.44 -18.40
CA GLY A 159 -9.33 19.97 -18.32
C GLY A 159 -9.42 21.28 -17.54
N ALA A 160 -8.51 21.54 -16.60
CA ALA A 160 -8.45 22.78 -15.84
C ALA A 160 -8.01 24.00 -16.69
N GLY A 161 -7.47 23.78 -17.90
CA GLY A 161 -7.07 24.84 -18.82
C GLY A 161 -6.12 25.86 -18.19
N ALA A 162 -6.39 27.15 -18.40
CA ALA A 162 -5.54 28.22 -17.83
C ALA A 162 -5.48 28.20 -16.30
N MET A 163 -6.51 27.72 -15.60
CA MET A 163 -6.49 27.60 -14.13
C MET A 163 -5.52 26.51 -13.66
N GLY A 164 -5.24 25.51 -14.51
CA GLY A 164 -4.27 24.45 -14.24
C GLY A 164 -2.82 24.94 -14.18
N GLN A 165 -2.50 26.06 -14.83
CA GLN A 165 -1.12 26.56 -14.96
C GLN A 165 -0.47 26.95 -13.61
N ALA A 166 -1.28 27.26 -12.60
CA ALA A 166 -0.79 27.59 -11.26
C ALA A 166 -0.36 26.36 -10.45
N TYR A 167 -0.74 25.15 -10.86
CA TYR A 167 -0.43 23.92 -10.13
C TYR A 167 0.95 23.38 -10.55
N GLN A 168 1.81 23.14 -9.56
CA GLN A 168 3.11 22.49 -9.74
C GLN A 168 3.01 21.03 -9.29
N LEU A 169 2.48 20.18 -10.16
CA LEU A 169 2.33 18.75 -9.87
C LEU A 169 3.68 18.02 -9.99
N LYS A 170 3.87 16.99 -9.17
CA LYS A 170 5.03 16.10 -9.20
C LYS A 170 4.58 14.63 -9.26
N PRO A 171 3.96 14.21 -10.38
CA PRO A 171 3.55 12.83 -10.59
C PRO A 171 4.75 11.87 -10.68
#